data_AF-A0A7J4S2S2-F1
#
_entry.id   AF-A0A7J4S2S2-F1
#
_cell.length_a   1.000
_cell.length_b   1.000
_cell.length_c   1.000
_cell.angle_alpha   90.00
_cell.angle_beta   90.00
_cell.angle_gamma   90.00
#
_symmetry.space_group_name_H-M   'P 1'
#
loop_
_entity.id
_entity.type
_entity.pdbx_description
1 polymer ?
#
loop_
_entity_poly.entity_id
_entity_poly.type
_entity_poly.pdbx_seq_one_letter_code
_entity_poly.pdbx_strand_id
1 'polypeptide(L)' 'MSTMSMLCPIDFRYGRPKMKAVFEEDARLQRLLDVEAALARAEAKAGLVAGEAAKEITAHATTKDVTVARVNELEQE' A
#
# COMPACT_ATOMS: atom_id res chain seq x y z
N MET A 1 8.75 -7.85 -7.98
CA MET A 1 9.04 -9.20 -7.45
C MET A 1 9.84 -9.01 -6.18
N SER A 2 9.18 -9.12 -5.02
CA SER A 2 9.85 -8.98 -3.72
C SER A 2 10.96 -10.04 -3.61
N THR A 3 12.17 -9.59 -3.33
CA THR A 3 13.34 -10.46 -3.15
C THR A 3 13.09 -11.31 -1.91
N MET A 4 12.81 -12.60 -2.09
CA MET A 4 12.72 -13.56 -0.98
C MET A 4 14.05 -13.51 -0.21
N SER A 5 14.02 -12.90 0.98
CA SER A 5 15.21 -12.79 1.81
C SER A 5 15.60 -14.20 2.24
N MET A 6 16.78 -14.67 1.81
CA MET A 6 17.35 -15.94 2.29
C MET A 6 17.82 -15.83 3.76
N LEU A 7 17.61 -14.67 4.39
CA LEU A 7 18.02 -14.35 5.75
C LEU A 7 17.03 -14.90 6.78
N CYS A 8 15.71 -14.81 6.52
CA CYS A 8 14.69 -15.22 7.47
C CYS A 8 14.15 -16.64 7.14
N PRO A 9 14.20 -17.61 8.07
CA PRO A 9 13.62 -18.95 7.85
C PRO A 9 12.12 -18.94 7.57
N ILE A 10 11.39 -17.88 7.93
CA ILE A 10 9.98 -17.72 7.57
C ILE A 10 9.83 -17.50 6.06
N ASP A 11 10.75 -16.81 5.40
CA ASP A 11 10.59 -16.48 3.99
C ASP A 11 10.76 -17.70 3.08
N PHE A 12 11.74 -18.56 3.39
CA PHE A 12 12.11 -19.70 2.53
C PHE A 12 11.69 -21.09 3.05
N ARG A 13 11.55 -21.30 4.38
CA ARG A 13 11.33 -22.66 4.95
C ARG A 13 9.97 -22.83 5.62
N TYR A 14 9.55 -21.88 6.46
CA TYR A 14 8.39 -22.08 7.34
C TYR A 14 7.14 -21.28 6.91
N GLY A 15 7.30 -20.21 6.13
CA GLY A 15 6.21 -19.33 5.74
C GLY A 15 5.31 -19.95 4.67
N ARG A 16 4.01 -20.01 4.99
CA ARG A 16 2.99 -20.44 4.04
C ARG A 16 2.78 -19.34 2.97
N PRO A 17 2.57 -19.70 1.70
CA PRO A 17 2.41 -18.72 0.62
C PRO A 17 1.37 -17.62 0.93
N LYS A 18 0.21 -18.01 1.46
CA LYS A 18 -0.86 -17.06 1.84
C LYS A 18 -0.43 -16.05 2.91
N MET A 19 0.37 -16.48 3.89
CA MET A 19 0.85 -15.58 4.94
C MET A 19 1.94 -14.66 4.41
N LYS A 20 2.86 -15.18 3.60
CA LYS A 20 3.91 -14.36 2.97
C LYS A 20 3.33 -13.27 2.10
N ALA A 21 2.31 -13.58 1.30
CA ALA A 21 1.60 -12.61 0.47
C ALA A 21 0.95 -11.44 1.26
N VAL A 22 0.67 -11.59 2.56
CA VAL A 22 0.17 -10.48 3.39
C VAL A 22 1.28 -9.47 3.70
N PHE A 23 2.52 -9.94 3.82
CA PHE A 23 3.70 -9.16 4.19
C PHE A 23 4.57 -8.77 2.99
N GLU A 24 4.18 -9.14 1.77
CA GLU A 24 4.83 -8.66 0.56
C GLU A 24 4.69 -7.14 0.45
N GLU A 25 5.70 -6.49 -0.13
CA GLU A 25 5.84 -5.05 -0.18
C GLU A 25 4.66 -4.36 -0.91
N ASP A 26 4.23 -4.93 -2.05
CA ASP A 26 3.04 -4.47 -2.78
C ASP A 26 1.78 -4.58 -1.92
N ALA A 27 1.65 -5.67 -1.17
CA ALA A 27 0.51 -5.92 -0.30
C ALA A 27 0.49 -4.97 0.91
N ARG A 28 1.67 -4.62 1.44
CA ARG A 28 1.83 -3.60 2.47
C ARG A 28 1.47 -2.23 1.92
N LEU A 29 1.99 -1.83 0.76
CA LEU A 29 1.71 -0.53 0.15
C LEU A 29 0.21 -0.39 -0.16
N GLN A 30 -0.43 -1.40 -0.75
CA GLN A 30 -1.86 -1.37 -1.02
C GLN A 30 -2.68 -1.11 0.24
N ARG A 31 -2.32 -1.74 1.37
CA ARG A 31 -3.02 -1.52 2.65
C ARG A 31 -2.84 -0.09 3.18
N LEU A 32 -1.68 0.52 2.99
CA LEU A 32 -1.47 1.92 3.34
C LEU A 32 -2.37 2.82 2.49
N LEU A 33 -2.42 2.59 1.17
CA LEU A 33 -3.29 3.32 0.26
C LEU A 33 -4.79 3.15 0.61
N ASP A 34 -5.20 1.94 1.00
CA ASP A 34 -6.58 1.68 1.43
C ASP A 34 -6.96 2.51 2.68
N VAL A 35 -6.01 2.68 3.61
CA VAL A 35 -6.18 3.52 4.81
C VAL A 35 -6.31 4.99 4.41
N GLU A 36 -5.43 5.49 3.55
CA GLU A 36 -5.48 6.88 3.07
C GLU A 36 -6.78 7.18 2.30
N ALA A 37 -7.23 6.25 1.46
CA ALA A 37 -8.51 6.38 0.76
C ALA A 37 -9.68 6.41 1.75
N ALA A 38 -9.64 5.59 2.80
CA ALA A 38 -10.67 5.61 3.85
C ALA A 38 -10.66 6.92 4.63
N LEU A 39 -9.47 7.45 4.94
CA LEU A 39 -9.30 8.75 5.58
C LEU A 39 -9.87 9.87 4.73
N ALA A 40 -9.51 9.96 3.45
CA ALA A 40 -10.02 10.98 2.53
C ALA A 40 -11.56 10.96 2.42
N ARG A 41 -12.16 9.76 2.36
CA ARG A 41 -13.63 9.61 2.37
C ARG A 41 -14.26 10.11 3.68
N ALA A 42 -13.61 9.84 4.82
CA ALA A 42 -14.08 10.31 6.12
C ALA A 42 -13.96 11.84 6.25
N GLU A 43 -12.85 12.42 5.78
CA GLU A 43 -12.62 13.86 5.77
C GLU A 43 -13.62 14.60 4.86
N ALA A 44 -13.94 14.04 3.69
CA ALA A 44 -15.00 14.58 2.85
C ALA A 44 -16.37 14.54 3.52
N LYS A 45 -16.70 13.46 4.24
CA LYS A 45 -17.92 13.37 5.04
C LYS A 45 -17.95 14.40 6.18
N ALA A 46 -16.79 14.72 6.75
CA ALA A 46 -16.63 15.74 7.77
C ALA A 46 -16.60 17.18 7.21
N GLY A 47 -16.60 17.35 5.88
CA GLY A 47 -16.54 18.66 5.23
C GLY A 47 -15.15 19.31 5.23
N LEU A 48 -14.09 18.56 5.54
CA LEU A 48 -12.71 19.04 5.54
C LEU A 48 -12.09 19.07 4.14
N VAL A 49 -12.47 18.12 3.29
CA VAL A 49 -11.99 17.97 1.91
C VAL A 49 -13.18 17.95 0.95
N ALA A 50 -13.01 18.50 -0.25
CA ALA A 50 -14.05 18.43 -1.28
C ALA A 50 -14.37 16.98 -1.66
N GLY A 51 -15.65 16.65 -1.84
CA GLY A 51 -16.07 15.28 -2.18
C GLY A 51 -15.42 14.73 -3.45
N GLU A 52 -15.22 15.58 -4.47
CA GLU A 52 -14.53 15.18 -5.71
C GLU A 52 -13.05 14.87 -5.47
N ALA A 53 -12.36 15.62 -4.59
CA ALA A 53 -10.97 15.33 -4.26
C ALA A 53 -10.83 13.98 -3.53
N ALA A 54 -11.74 13.66 -2.61
CA ALA A 54 -11.75 12.35 -1.95
C ALA A 54 -12.05 11.19 -2.91
N LYS A 55 -12.86 11.42 -3.96
CA LYS A 55 -13.11 10.43 -5.02
C LYS A 55 -11.85 10.18 -5.85
N GLU A 56 -11.17 11.24 -6.27
CA GLU A 56 -9.91 11.16 -7.02
C GLU A 56 -8.83 10.41 -6.22
N ILE A 57 -8.65 10.76 -4.95
CA ILE A 57 -7.71 10.06 -4.04
C ILE A 57 -8.07 8.57 -3.95
N THR A 58 -9.35 8.25 -3.76
CA THR A 58 -9.81 6.85 -3.67
C THR A 58 -9.59 6.10 -4.98
N ALA A 59 -9.76 6.74 -6.14
CA ALA A 59 -9.57 6.11 -7.44
C ALA A 59 -8.11 5.74 -7.70
N HIS A 60 -7.18 6.59 -7.24
CA HIS A 60 -5.74 6.40 -7.42
C HIS A 60 -5.02 5.68 -6.28
N ALA A 61 -5.74 5.32 -5.21
CA ALA A 61 -5.22 4.55 -4.08
C ALA A 61 -4.99 3.06 -4.43
N THR A 62 -4.25 2.80 -5.50
CA THR A 62 -3.92 1.45 -5.97
C THR A 62 -2.44 1.34 -6.30
N THR A 63 -1.86 0.14 -6.12
CA THR A 63 -0.45 -0.09 -6.46
C THR A 63 -0.15 -0.07 -7.96
N LYS A 64 -1.17 0.08 -8.80
CA LYS A 64 -1.01 0.29 -10.25
C LYS A 64 -0.60 1.73 -10.56
N ASP A 65 -1.18 2.68 -9.83
CA ASP A 65 -0.90 4.11 -10.00
C ASP A 65 0.24 4.55 -9.07
N VAL A 66 0.26 4.05 -7.83
CA VAL A 66 1.32 4.32 -6.85
C VAL A 66 2.20 3.09 -6.69
N THR A 67 3.37 3.08 -7.34
CA THR A 67 4.26 1.92 -7.34
C THR A 67 5.26 1.93 -6.20
N VAL A 68 5.60 0.75 -5.68
CA VAL A 68 6.66 0.56 -4.67
C VAL A 68 7.99 1.17 -5.11
N ALA A 69 8.37 0.98 -6.38
CA ALA A 69 9.61 1.53 -6.92
C ALA A 69 9.64 3.06 -6.78
N ARG A 70 8.55 3.75 -7.16
CA ARG A 70 8.48 5.20 -7.07
C ARG A 70 8.49 5.72 -5.63
N VAL A 71 7.83 5.00 -4.71
CA VAL A 71 7.87 5.34 -3.27
C VAL A 71 9.30 5.21 -2.74
N ASN A 72 9.98 4.11 -3.04
CA ASN A 72 11.35 3.88 -2.60
C ASN A 72 12.34 4.91 -3.17
N GLU A 73 12.13 5.39 -4.40
CA GLU A 73 12.91 6.51 -4.97
C GLU A 73 12.73 7.80 -4.17
N LEU A 74 11.49 8.13 -3.78
CA LEU A 74 11.17 9.34 -3.03
C LEU A 74 11.66 9.29 -1.58
N GLU A 75 11.65 8.11 -0.94
CA GLU A 75 12.14 7.92 0.42
C GLU A 75 13.68 8.01 0.54
N GLN A 76 14.42 8.05 -0.58
CA GLN A 76 15.87 8.23 -0.60
C GLN A 76 16.33 9.69 -0.62
N GLU A 77 15.40 10.65 -0.74
CA GLU A 77 15.65 12.10 -0.61
C GLU A 77 15.75 12.52 0.86
#